data_AF-A0A7I8W084-F1
#
_entry.id   AF-A0A7I8W084-F1
#
_cell.length_a   1.000
_cell.length_b   1.000
_cell.length_c   1.000
_cell.angle_alpha   90.00
_cell.angle_beta   90.00
_cell.angle_gamma   90.00
#
_symmetry.space_group_name_H-M   'P 1'
#
loop_
_entity.id
_entity.type
_entity.pdbx_description
1 polymer ?
#
loop_
_entity_poly.entity_id
_entity_poly.type
_entity_poly.pdbx_seq_one_letter_code
_entity_poly.pdbx_strand_id
1 'polypeptide(L)'
;MTESSAKGTSGRNSQLGAMAVVSRPSTKVSVCQTNEVEKMKNPYKMPKDSDIFKLREEEKKRKAEDRIRLRDLKVHEKTTQATRINFKTARMIKPIESDEERERDDDEIVPVKEDPEFTLAVTRDRHIEKESLNDYITKKREMFLVQYSLGVKRDEMRKLEEIASAEEKKLEQAEQYLEEDAQMFDAFLKENDTNSVNAIQKAEAETKKKLEKLSEIKRVTAQMMTIKSEISKHEETLKEYQMYKRFLESLTPPEWLELRALDRKKRVEAKRKEAAADQQERASTASSRPSSKASRQNVGSRESRRRGRGGKTSASSRRNLPAVQGEDQDTNLSLTDEDSDEEPELYFTDPQQLLDIFADLEEQNLSLIQNSQETEETLEDMKQNLARTQKNMEKETKVLQDQINKLESAIEKEDVKANDLKMKAK
;
A
#
# COMPACT_ATOMS: atom_id res chain seq x y z
N MET A 1 -34.09 -40.66 50.16
CA MET A 1 -32.73 -40.98 50.67
C MET A 1 -31.89 -41.34 49.45
N THR A 2 -30.91 -40.58 48.99
CA THR A 2 -30.26 -39.38 49.51
C THR A 2 -29.61 -38.70 48.32
N GLU A 3 -29.92 -37.42 48.15
CA GLU A 3 -29.08 -36.46 47.44
C GLU A 3 -27.67 -36.45 48.06
N SER A 4 -26.65 -36.23 47.23
CA SER A 4 -25.34 -35.68 47.60
C SER A 4 -24.47 -35.60 46.34
N SER A 5 -23.60 -34.63 46.14
CA SER A 5 -23.39 -33.32 46.73
C SER A 5 -22.26 -32.70 45.89
N ALA A 6 -22.35 -31.40 45.63
CA ALA A 6 -21.30 -30.64 44.97
C ALA A 6 -20.02 -30.51 45.82
N LYS A 7 -18.86 -30.45 45.16
CA LYS A 7 -17.57 -29.82 45.55
C LYS A 7 -16.58 -30.19 44.44
N GLY A 8 -15.82 -29.33 43.77
CA GLY A 8 -15.36 -27.97 44.05
C GLY A 8 -13.86 -27.94 43.73
N THR A 9 -13.46 -27.36 42.60
CA THR A 9 -12.09 -26.93 42.28
C THR A 9 -12.20 -25.78 41.27
N SER A 10 -12.12 -24.52 41.68
CA SER A 10 -10.90 -23.72 41.97
C SER A 10 -9.94 -23.67 40.78
N GLY A 11 -9.88 -22.51 40.11
CA GLY A 11 -8.84 -22.22 39.10
C GLY A 11 -9.21 -21.20 38.02
N ARG A 12 -9.91 -20.10 38.33
CA ARG A 12 -10.00 -18.96 37.40
C ARG A 12 -8.80 -18.05 37.63
N ASN A 13 -7.82 -18.15 36.74
CA ASN A 13 -6.75 -17.17 36.56
C ASN A 13 -7.37 -15.80 36.22
N SER A 14 -7.21 -14.83 37.11
CA SER A 14 -7.40 -13.41 36.83
C SER A 14 -6.19 -12.89 36.05
N GLN A 15 -6.25 -12.94 34.73
CA GLN A 15 -5.36 -12.17 33.88
C GLN A 15 -6.02 -10.82 33.60
N LEU A 16 -5.68 -9.83 34.42
CA LEU A 16 -5.94 -8.42 34.16
C LEU A 16 -5.24 -8.03 32.86
N GLY A 17 -6.02 -7.83 31.80
CA GLY A 17 -5.55 -7.28 30.54
C GLY A 17 -5.12 -5.83 30.75
N ALA A 18 -3.83 -5.57 30.61
CA ALA A 18 -3.27 -4.24 30.53
C ALA A 18 -3.82 -3.52 29.29
N MET A 19 -4.60 -2.44 29.51
CA MET A 19 -4.95 -1.51 28.44
C MET A 19 -3.72 -0.69 28.07
N ALA A 20 -3.18 -0.97 26.88
CA ALA A 20 -2.16 -0.14 26.24
C ALA A 20 -2.80 1.17 25.77
N VAL A 21 -2.43 2.28 26.42
CA VAL A 21 -2.77 3.64 26.00
C VAL A 21 -1.90 3.99 24.80
N VAL A 22 -2.48 3.99 23.59
CA VAL A 22 -1.79 4.39 22.37
C VAL A 22 -1.71 5.92 22.34
N SER A 23 -0.50 6.42 22.60
CA SER A 23 -0.07 7.79 22.40
C SER A 23 -0.11 8.15 20.90
N ARG A 24 -0.89 9.18 20.53
CA ARG A 24 -0.84 9.80 19.20
C ARG A 24 0.17 10.96 19.19
N PRO A 25 0.94 11.14 18.11
CA PRO A 25 1.95 12.19 18.04
C PRO A 25 1.28 13.55 17.76
N SER A 26 1.54 14.55 18.60
CA SER A 26 1.16 15.93 18.30
C SER A 26 2.24 16.60 17.45
N THR A 27 1.83 17.06 16.28
CA THR A 27 2.62 17.87 15.37
C THR A 27 2.74 19.27 15.98
N LYS A 28 3.98 19.67 16.32
CA LYS A 28 4.28 21.02 16.84
C LYS A 28 4.14 22.03 15.71
N VAL A 29 3.07 22.82 15.74
CA VAL A 29 2.99 24.09 15.01
C VAL A 29 3.56 25.16 15.94
N SER A 30 4.60 25.83 15.46
CA SER A 30 5.23 26.98 16.12
C SER A 30 4.29 28.17 16.00
N VAL A 31 3.73 28.62 17.13
CA VAL A 31 3.07 29.92 17.24
C VAL A 31 3.83 30.71 18.31
N CYS A 32 4.47 31.77 17.84
CA CYS A 32 5.08 32.80 18.67
C CYS A 32 3.99 33.58 19.40
N GLN A 33 3.69 33.16 20.64
CA GLN A 33 2.96 33.97 21.60
C GLN A 33 3.66 33.86 22.95
N THR A 34 4.63 34.75 23.17
CA THR A 34 5.15 35.02 24.51
C THR A 34 5.26 36.53 24.60
N ASN A 35 4.23 37.20 25.11
CA ASN A 35 4.35 38.55 25.69
C ASN A 35 3.15 39.02 26.53
N GLU A 36 2.06 38.23 26.70
CA GLU A 36 0.92 38.66 27.54
C GLU A 36 0.69 37.85 28.83
N VAL A 37 1.41 36.74 29.06
CA VAL A 37 1.19 35.85 30.22
C VAL A 37 1.93 36.29 31.50
N GLU A 38 2.60 37.44 31.50
CA GLU A 38 3.44 37.87 32.64
C GLU A 38 2.69 38.63 33.74
N LYS A 39 1.43 39.05 33.52
CA LYS A 39 0.70 39.86 34.51
C LYS A 39 -0.04 39.07 35.60
N MET A 40 -0.08 37.73 35.53
CA MET A 40 -0.73 36.87 36.54
C MET A 40 0.22 35.83 37.14
N LYS A 41 1.33 36.28 37.76
CA LYS A 41 2.16 35.40 38.59
C LYS A 41 2.32 35.99 39.99
N ASN A 42 2.17 35.11 40.97
CA ASN A 42 2.28 35.41 42.40
C ASN A 42 3.58 36.20 42.69
N PRO A 43 3.50 37.42 43.24
CA PRO A 43 4.64 38.32 43.43
C PRO A 43 5.70 37.80 44.42
N TYR A 44 5.40 36.73 45.15
CA TYR A 44 6.33 36.11 46.11
C TYR A 44 6.99 34.82 45.60
N LYS A 45 6.85 34.49 44.31
CA LYS A 45 7.49 33.30 43.75
C LYS A 45 8.90 33.65 43.26
N MET A 46 9.92 33.15 43.95
CA MET A 46 11.31 33.32 43.56
C MET A 46 11.54 32.72 42.15
N PRO A 47 12.10 33.50 41.19
CA PRO A 47 12.46 32.98 39.88
C PRO A 47 13.43 31.81 39.99
N LYS A 48 13.35 30.85 39.06
CA LYS A 48 14.28 29.71 39.04
C LYS A 48 15.68 30.20 38.65
N ASP A 49 16.75 29.65 39.24
CA ASP A 49 18.13 30.12 39.04
C ASP A 49 18.60 30.16 37.58
N SER A 50 17.98 29.35 36.70
CA SER A 50 18.22 29.38 35.25
C SER A 50 17.72 30.66 34.55
N ASP A 51 16.75 31.37 35.11
CA ASP A 51 16.21 32.62 34.55
C ASP A 51 17.01 33.85 34.99
N ILE A 52 17.81 33.76 36.07
CA ILE A 52 18.61 34.89 36.57
C ILE A 52 19.67 35.31 35.54
N PHE A 53 20.29 34.33 34.87
CA PHE A 53 21.30 34.62 33.85
C PHE A 53 20.69 35.24 32.59
N LYS A 54 19.50 34.77 32.17
CA LYS A 54 18.77 35.33 31.02
C LYS A 54 18.30 36.76 31.29
N LEU A 55 17.69 36.99 32.45
CA LEU A 55 17.27 38.33 32.88
C LEU A 55 18.46 39.30 32.96
N ARG A 56 19.62 38.83 33.43
CA ARG A 56 20.85 39.65 33.48
C ARG A 56 21.41 39.93 32.08
N GLU A 57 21.31 38.99 31.16
CA GLU A 57 21.74 39.16 29.77
C GLU A 57 20.81 40.13 29.02
N GLU A 58 19.50 40.02 29.23
CA GLU A 58 18.50 40.96 28.72
C GLU A 58 18.66 42.36 29.31
N GLU A 59 18.93 42.49 30.61
CA GLU A 59 19.23 43.79 31.25
C GLU A 59 20.48 44.43 30.66
N LYS A 60 21.55 43.63 30.43
CA LYS A 60 22.77 44.11 29.75
C LYS A 60 22.48 44.58 28.34
N LYS A 61 21.65 43.84 27.59
CA LYS A 61 21.26 44.18 26.22
C LYS A 61 20.49 45.50 26.18
N ARG A 62 19.48 45.66 27.03
CA ARG A 62 18.71 46.91 27.18
C ARG A 62 19.61 48.10 27.54
N LYS A 63 20.57 47.90 28.45
CA LYS A 63 21.53 48.95 28.84
C LYS A 63 22.49 49.32 27.70
N ALA A 64 22.81 48.38 26.81
CA ALA A 64 23.60 48.66 25.61
C ALA A 64 22.78 49.45 24.58
N GLU A 65 21.53 49.06 24.35
CA GLU A 65 20.58 49.76 23.46
C GLU A 65 20.31 51.20 23.95
N ASP A 66 20.05 51.39 25.24
CA ASP A 66 19.86 52.71 25.83
C ASP A 66 21.10 53.60 25.66
N ARG A 67 22.31 53.01 25.73
CA ARG A 67 23.57 53.74 25.54
C ARG A 67 23.76 54.18 24.10
N ILE A 68 23.39 53.33 23.14
CA ILE A 68 23.40 53.66 21.72
C ILE A 68 22.40 54.79 21.47
N ARG A 69 21.17 54.67 21.98
CA ARG A 69 20.14 55.72 21.87
C ARG A 69 20.62 57.05 22.45
N LEU A 70 21.24 57.05 23.63
CA LEU A 70 21.77 58.27 24.24
C LEU A 70 23.02 58.83 23.56
N ARG A 71 23.67 58.07 22.67
CA ARG A 71 24.82 58.56 21.91
C ARG A 71 24.38 59.63 20.90
N ASP A 72 23.22 59.45 20.31
CA ASP A 72 22.72 60.26 19.19
C ASP A 72 21.95 61.52 19.66
N LEU A 73 21.61 61.63 20.96
CA LEU A 73 20.99 62.82 21.54
C LEU A 73 21.99 63.94 21.82
N LYS A 74 21.54 65.20 21.72
CA LYS A 74 22.36 66.38 22.06
C LYS A 74 22.51 66.50 23.58
N VAL A 75 23.59 67.16 24.04
CA VAL A 75 23.96 67.20 25.47
C VAL A 75 22.85 67.72 26.37
N HIS A 76 22.06 68.71 25.94
CA HIS A 76 20.95 69.26 26.71
C HIS A 76 19.71 68.34 26.79
N GLU A 77 19.60 67.36 25.89
CA GLU A 77 18.51 66.38 25.87
C GLU A 77 18.86 65.12 26.69
N LYS A 78 20.12 64.98 27.11
CA LYS A 78 20.57 63.87 27.94
C LYS A 78 20.15 64.11 29.39
N THR A 79 19.18 63.34 29.85
CA THR A 79 18.75 63.37 31.25
C THR A 79 19.69 62.56 32.15
N THR A 80 19.97 63.10 33.34
CA THR A 80 20.77 62.43 34.37
C THR A 80 20.08 61.14 34.82
N GLN A 81 20.86 60.09 35.11
CA GLN A 81 20.32 58.77 35.48
C GLN A 81 19.37 58.83 36.68
N ALA A 82 19.62 59.72 37.64
CA ALA A 82 18.74 59.99 38.78
C ALA A 82 17.33 60.44 38.35
N THR A 83 17.25 61.33 37.35
CA THR A 83 15.97 61.80 36.79
C THR A 83 15.21 60.65 36.13
N ARG A 84 15.91 59.74 35.42
CA ARG A 84 15.28 58.58 34.75
C ARG A 84 14.75 57.51 35.70
N ILE A 85 15.43 57.27 36.82
CA ILE A 85 14.99 56.28 37.81
C ILE A 85 13.76 56.81 38.55
N ASN A 86 13.75 58.08 38.93
CA ASN A 86 12.61 58.73 39.58
C ASN A 86 11.41 58.88 38.63
N PHE A 87 11.64 59.02 37.32
CA PHE A 87 10.57 59.03 36.31
C PHE A 87 9.85 57.68 36.18
N LYS A 88 10.55 56.55 36.44
CA LYS A 88 9.93 55.21 36.40
C LYS A 88 9.03 54.96 37.61
N THR A 89 9.41 55.43 38.80
CA THR A 89 8.56 55.41 39.99
C THR A 89 7.37 56.38 39.85
N ALA A 90 7.57 57.53 39.19
CA ALA A 90 6.46 58.42 38.83
C ALA A 90 5.50 57.76 37.80
N ARG A 91 6.00 57.00 36.83
CA ARG A 91 5.17 56.23 35.88
C ARG A 91 4.39 55.05 36.50
N MET A 92 4.73 54.61 37.70
CA MET A 92 3.92 53.64 38.45
C MET A 92 2.76 54.31 39.20
N ILE A 93 2.88 55.61 39.50
CA ILE A 93 1.77 56.46 39.94
C ILE A 93 1.17 57.09 38.67
N LYS A 94 0.41 56.31 37.91
CA LYS A 94 -0.34 56.85 36.78
C LYS A 94 -1.69 57.39 37.27
N PRO A 95 -1.99 58.70 37.13
CA PRO A 95 -3.33 59.09 36.73
C PRO A 95 -3.61 58.44 35.36
N ILE A 96 -4.85 58.06 35.12
CA ILE A 96 -5.32 57.54 33.83
C ILE A 96 -5.03 58.61 32.77
N GLU A 97 -4.04 58.36 31.91
CA GLU A 97 -3.79 59.13 30.70
C GLU A 97 -4.51 58.41 29.56
N SER A 98 -5.72 58.87 29.27
CA SER A 98 -6.40 58.62 28.00
C SER A 98 -5.69 59.45 26.92
N ASP A 99 -4.82 58.81 26.14
CA ASP A 99 -4.42 59.32 24.83
C ASP A 99 -5.51 58.91 23.84
N GLU A 100 -6.61 59.66 23.84
CA GLU A 100 -7.47 59.80 22.68
C GLU A 100 -7.44 61.28 22.28
N GLU A 101 -7.46 61.48 20.98
CA GLU A 101 -7.36 62.76 20.29
C GLU A 101 -8.16 63.83 21.02
N ARG A 102 -7.46 64.88 21.48
CA ARG A 102 -8.12 66.14 21.79
C ARG A 102 -8.62 66.70 20.46
N GLU A 103 -9.80 66.25 20.06
CA GLU A 103 -10.70 67.15 19.36
C GLU A 103 -10.79 68.39 20.25
N ARG A 104 -10.33 69.51 19.70
CA ARG A 104 -10.55 70.81 20.29
C ARG A 104 -12.05 71.07 20.13
N ASP A 105 -12.83 70.54 21.05
CA ASP A 105 -14.13 71.12 21.33
C ASP A 105 -13.85 72.49 21.93
N ASP A 106 -14.04 73.49 21.08
CA ASP A 106 -14.09 74.90 21.42
C ASP A 106 -15.31 75.17 22.32
N ASP A 107 -15.38 74.52 23.48
CA ASP A 107 -16.21 74.94 24.60
C ASP A 107 -15.31 75.72 25.56
N GLU A 108 -14.75 76.81 25.02
CA GLU A 108 -14.43 77.98 25.83
C GLU A 108 -15.68 78.24 26.67
N ILE A 109 -15.53 78.22 27.99
CA ILE A 109 -16.59 78.55 28.94
C ILE A 109 -17.14 79.89 28.47
N VAL A 110 -18.26 79.88 27.75
CA VAL A 110 -19.06 81.06 27.56
C VAL A 110 -19.75 81.17 28.90
N PRO A 111 -19.29 82.02 29.84
CA PRO A 111 -20.14 82.36 30.97
C PRO A 111 -21.42 82.82 30.29
N VAL A 112 -22.55 82.13 30.54
CA VAL A 112 -23.87 82.42 29.94
C VAL A 112 -23.89 83.91 29.68
N LYS A 113 -23.62 84.31 28.43
CA LYS A 113 -23.59 85.73 28.11
C LYS A 113 -25.04 86.05 28.32
N GLU A 114 -25.32 86.75 29.40
CA GLU A 114 -26.62 87.32 29.63
C GLU A 114 -26.89 88.11 28.36
N ASP A 115 -27.67 87.53 27.45
CA ASP A 115 -27.98 88.17 26.19
C ASP A 115 -28.55 89.53 26.61
N PRO A 116 -27.88 90.64 26.29
CA PRO A 116 -28.27 91.96 26.79
C PRO A 116 -29.69 92.27 26.34
N GLU A 117 -30.11 91.68 25.23
CA GLU A 117 -31.45 91.74 24.67
C GLU A 117 -32.49 90.93 25.47
N PHE A 118 -32.14 89.72 25.93
CA PHE A 118 -32.99 88.91 26.81
C PHE A 118 -33.13 89.53 28.20
N THR A 119 -32.02 90.00 28.78
CA THR A 119 -32.05 90.68 30.08
C THR A 119 -32.80 92.00 30.02
N LEU A 120 -32.67 92.80 28.94
CA LEU A 120 -33.54 93.97 28.72
C LEU A 120 -35.00 93.58 28.52
N ALA A 121 -35.31 92.53 27.75
CA ALA A 121 -36.69 92.09 27.51
C ALA A 121 -37.39 91.63 28.80
N VAL A 122 -36.68 90.93 29.68
CA VAL A 122 -37.21 90.44 30.96
C VAL A 122 -37.35 91.57 32.01
N THR A 123 -36.56 92.65 31.89
CA THR A 123 -36.57 93.77 32.84
C THR A 123 -37.39 94.97 32.39
N ARG A 124 -37.77 95.07 31.11
CA ARG A 124 -38.47 96.24 30.53
C ARG A 124 -39.82 96.55 31.17
N ASP A 125 -40.55 95.52 31.62
CA ASP A 125 -41.91 95.64 32.16
C ASP A 125 -42.00 95.50 33.69
N ARG A 126 -40.86 95.53 34.40
CA ARG A 126 -40.87 95.46 35.87
C ARG A 126 -41.01 96.86 36.47
N HIS A 127 -42.12 97.11 37.17
CA HIS A 127 -42.34 98.31 37.96
C HIS A 127 -41.26 98.39 39.06
N ILE A 128 -40.35 99.36 38.95
CA ILE A 128 -39.25 99.55 39.90
C ILE A 128 -39.82 100.28 41.12
N GLU A 129 -40.30 99.52 42.10
CA GLU A 129 -40.59 100.07 43.42
C GLU A 129 -39.29 100.58 44.06
N LYS A 130 -39.36 101.66 44.84
CA LYS A 130 -38.20 102.24 45.55
C LYS A 130 -37.81 101.32 46.70
N GLU A 131 -37.12 100.23 46.39
CA GLU A 131 -36.62 99.28 47.38
C GLU A 131 -35.61 99.95 48.31
N SER A 132 -35.65 99.60 49.59
CA SER A 132 -34.61 99.99 50.54
C SER A 132 -33.28 99.42 50.06
N LEU A 133 -32.19 100.17 50.22
CA LEU A 133 -30.85 99.75 49.79
C LEU A 133 -30.50 98.34 50.30
N ASN A 134 -30.98 97.98 51.50
CA ASN A 134 -30.75 96.68 52.10
C ASN A 134 -31.51 95.53 51.40
N ASP A 135 -32.73 95.80 50.90
CA ASP A 135 -33.54 94.83 50.17
C ASP A 135 -32.97 94.56 48.78
N TYR A 136 -32.46 95.61 48.12
CA TYR A 136 -31.72 95.48 46.86
C TYR A 136 -30.46 94.63 47.02
N ILE A 137 -29.69 94.88 48.09
CA ILE A 137 -28.49 94.07 48.40
C ILE A 137 -28.89 92.62 48.68
N THR A 138 -29.98 92.39 49.39
CA THR A 138 -30.48 91.03 49.70
C THR A 138 -30.93 90.30 48.44
N LYS A 139 -31.76 90.93 47.59
CA LYS A 139 -32.20 90.36 46.31
C LYS A 139 -31.04 90.09 45.35
N LYS A 140 -30.03 90.97 45.30
CA LYS A 140 -28.82 90.73 44.51
C LYS A 140 -28.02 89.54 45.05
N ARG A 141 -27.87 89.40 46.36
CA ARG A 141 -27.21 88.24 46.97
C ARG A 141 -27.97 86.94 46.70
N GLU A 142 -29.29 86.95 46.82
CA GLU A 142 -30.14 85.80 46.49
C GLU A 142 -30.01 85.42 45.02
N MET A 143 -30.04 86.39 44.12
CA MET A 143 -29.83 86.18 42.68
C MET A 143 -28.45 85.59 42.40
N PHE A 144 -27.39 86.11 43.01
CA PHE A 144 -26.03 85.56 42.89
C PHE A 144 -25.91 84.14 43.47
N LEU A 145 -26.57 83.86 44.60
CA LEU A 145 -26.57 82.52 45.19
C LEU A 145 -27.27 81.51 44.29
N VAL A 146 -28.42 81.89 43.70
CA VAL A 146 -29.13 81.06 42.72
C VAL A 146 -28.27 80.86 41.47
N GLN A 147 -27.65 81.90 40.93
CA GLN A 147 -26.76 81.80 39.77
C GLN A 147 -25.53 80.92 40.05
N TYR A 148 -24.92 81.05 41.24
CA TYR A 148 -23.81 80.21 41.68
C TYR A 148 -24.23 78.75 41.81
N SER A 149 -25.35 78.48 42.51
CA SER A 149 -25.87 77.12 42.65
C SER A 149 -26.22 76.48 41.31
N LEU A 150 -26.78 77.25 40.38
CA LEU A 150 -27.08 76.80 39.02
C LEU A 150 -25.80 76.50 38.24
N GLY A 151 -24.75 77.32 38.39
CA GLY A 151 -23.42 77.08 37.83
C GLY A 151 -22.82 75.76 38.33
N VAL A 152 -22.76 75.58 39.67
CA VAL A 152 -22.27 74.35 40.29
C VAL A 152 -23.07 73.12 39.83
N LYS A 153 -24.39 73.25 39.69
CA LYS A 153 -25.24 72.14 39.19
C LYS A 153 -24.99 71.85 37.71
N ARG A 154 -24.77 72.85 36.86
CA ARG A 154 -24.41 72.65 35.45
C ARG A 154 -23.05 72.00 35.29
N ASP A 155 -22.06 72.44 36.06
CA ASP A 155 -20.73 71.85 36.06
C ASP A 155 -20.76 70.39 36.51
N GLU A 156 -21.52 70.08 37.56
CA GLU A 156 -21.72 68.70 38.03
C GLU A 156 -22.47 67.86 37.00
N MET A 157 -23.51 68.40 36.34
CA MET A 157 -24.22 67.69 35.27
C MET A 157 -23.27 67.35 34.10
N ARG A 158 -22.46 68.30 33.64
CA ARG A 158 -21.50 68.07 32.55
C ARG A 158 -20.47 67.00 32.93
N LYS A 159 -19.97 67.02 34.16
CA LYS A 159 -19.04 65.99 34.64
C LYS A 159 -19.67 64.60 34.65
N LEU A 160 -20.92 64.49 35.06
CA LEU A 160 -21.65 63.22 35.04
C LEU A 160 -21.93 62.75 33.60
N GLU A 161 -22.23 63.68 32.69
CA GLU A 161 -22.45 63.39 31.28
C GLU A 161 -21.17 62.91 30.58
N GLU A 162 -20.02 63.52 30.88
CA GLU A 162 -18.71 63.06 30.39
C GLU A 162 -18.39 61.65 30.89
N ILE A 163 -18.62 61.37 32.18
CA ILE A 163 -18.43 60.03 32.75
C ILE A 163 -19.39 59.02 32.11
N ALA A 164 -20.66 59.39 31.92
CA ALA A 164 -21.66 58.53 31.30
C ALA A 164 -21.31 58.22 29.84
N SER A 165 -20.89 59.22 29.06
CA SER A 165 -20.48 59.04 27.66
C SER A 165 -19.23 58.16 27.54
N ALA A 166 -18.24 58.36 28.43
CA ALA A 166 -17.05 57.51 28.47
C ALA A 166 -17.38 56.06 28.84
N GLU A 167 -18.31 55.85 29.77
CA GLU A 167 -18.79 54.52 30.13
C GLU A 167 -19.59 53.87 28.99
N GLU A 168 -20.46 54.62 28.31
CA GLU A 168 -21.23 54.17 27.17
C GLU A 168 -20.33 53.72 26.00
N LYS A 169 -19.34 54.53 25.62
CA LYS A 169 -18.36 54.15 24.58
C LYS A 169 -17.60 52.87 24.94
N LYS A 170 -17.25 52.71 26.22
CA LYS A 170 -16.57 51.50 26.69
C LYS A 170 -17.48 50.27 26.64
N LEU A 171 -18.76 50.44 26.96
CA LEU A 171 -19.76 49.37 26.85
C LEU A 171 -19.99 48.99 25.39
N GLU A 172 -20.11 49.97 24.48
CA GLU A 172 -20.26 49.74 23.04
C GLU A 172 -19.07 48.95 22.46
N GLN A 173 -17.84 49.32 22.81
CA GLN A 173 -16.66 48.56 22.41
C GLN A 173 -16.69 47.12 22.94
N ALA A 174 -17.12 46.93 24.19
CA ALA A 174 -17.24 45.60 24.78
C ALA A 174 -18.33 44.76 24.10
N GLU A 175 -19.44 45.38 23.69
CA GLU A 175 -20.51 44.74 22.92
C GLU A 175 -20.01 44.32 21.54
N GLN A 176 -19.30 45.19 20.83
CA GLN A 176 -18.71 44.88 19.52
C GLN A 176 -17.73 43.69 19.60
N TYR A 177 -16.82 43.69 20.58
CA TYR A 177 -15.90 42.56 20.76
C TYR A 177 -16.64 41.25 21.07
N LEU A 178 -17.73 41.31 21.85
CA LEU A 178 -18.52 40.13 22.15
C LEU A 178 -19.28 39.63 20.90
N GLU A 179 -19.77 40.54 20.07
CA GLU A 179 -20.41 40.20 18.80
C GLU A 179 -19.42 39.56 17.82
N GLU A 180 -18.23 40.15 17.67
CA GLU A 180 -17.16 39.59 16.84
C GLU A 180 -16.76 38.18 17.33
N ASP A 181 -16.60 37.99 18.63
CA ASP A 181 -16.32 36.68 19.23
C ASP A 181 -17.44 35.67 18.96
N ALA A 182 -18.71 36.08 19.04
CA ALA A 182 -19.85 35.23 18.72
C ALA A 182 -19.86 34.83 17.23
N GLN A 183 -19.59 35.77 16.33
CA GLN A 183 -19.50 35.50 14.89
C GLN A 183 -18.32 34.56 14.57
N MET A 184 -17.16 34.77 15.20
CA MET A 184 -16.01 33.87 15.05
C MET A 184 -16.30 32.48 15.59
N PHE A 185 -17.02 32.36 16.70
CA PHE A 185 -17.43 31.07 17.26
C PHE A 185 -18.39 30.32 16.33
N ASP A 186 -19.39 31.01 15.77
CA ASP A 186 -20.31 30.43 14.81
C ASP A 186 -19.60 29.99 13.51
N ALA A 187 -18.65 30.78 13.03
CA ALA A 187 -17.82 30.41 11.89
C ALA A 187 -16.96 29.18 12.19
N PHE A 188 -16.37 29.11 13.39
CA PHE A 188 -15.59 27.96 13.83
C PHE A 188 -16.43 26.68 13.92
N LEU A 189 -17.65 26.75 14.46
CA LEU A 189 -18.57 25.60 14.49
C LEU A 189 -18.92 25.12 13.09
N LYS A 190 -19.25 26.04 12.17
CA LYS A 190 -19.53 25.70 10.76
C LYS A 190 -18.31 25.07 10.08
N GLU A 191 -17.12 25.62 10.30
CA GLU A 191 -15.88 25.06 9.73
C GLU A 191 -15.59 23.66 10.30
N ASN A 192 -15.81 23.45 11.60
CA ASN A 192 -15.61 22.15 12.22
C ASN A 192 -16.60 21.12 11.67
N ASP A 193 -17.89 21.46 11.62
CA ASP A 193 -18.94 20.60 11.10
C ASP A 193 -18.69 20.26 9.64
N THR A 194 -18.38 21.26 8.81
CA THR A 194 -18.05 21.02 7.39
C THR A 194 -16.80 20.17 7.22
N ASN A 195 -15.75 20.40 8.01
CA ASN A 195 -14.53 19.58 7.97
C ASN A 195 -14.81 18.13 8.41
N SER A 196 -15.62 17.93 9.45
CA SER A 196 -15.99 16.61 9.93
C SER A 196 -16.82 15.83 8.90
N VAL A 197 -17.81 16.49 8.27
CA VAL A 197 -18.61 15.92 7.18
C VAL A 197 -17.72 15.61 5.98
N ASN A 198 -16.80 16.50 5.60
CA ASN A 198 -15.85 16.26 4.52
C ASN A 198 -14.92 15.08 4.82
N ALA A 199 -14.49 14.90 6.08
CA ALA A 199 -13.70 13.75 6.50
C ALA A 199 -14.49 12.44 6.39
N ILE A 200 -15.76 12.43 6.79
CA ILE A 200 -16.67 11.30 6.63
C ILE A 200 -16.86 10.96 5.15
N GLN A 201 -17.18 11.95 4.31
CA GLN A 201 -17.36 11.75 2.87
C GLN A 201 -16.10 11.21 2.20
N LYS A 202 -14.90 11.69 2.59
CA LYS A 202 -13.63 11.15 2.09
C LYS A 202 -13.46 9.68 2.48
N ALA A 203 -13.74 9.33 3.73
CA ALA A 203 -13.68 7.94 4.18
C ALA A 203 -14.71 7.04 3.46
N GLU A 204 -15.93 7.52 3.25
CA GLU A 204 -16.96 6.82 2.47
C GLU A 204 -16.56 6.65 1.00
N ALA A 205 -15.98 7.68 0.37
CA ALA A 205 -15.48 7.58 -1.00
C ALA A 205 -14.31 6.59 -1.12
N GLU A 206 -13.40 6.56 -0.15
CA GLU A 206 -12.31 5.59 -0.11
C GLU A 206 -12.81 4.15 0.11
N THR A 207 -13.77 3.95 1.01
CA THR A 207 -14.38 2.63 1.22
C THR A 207 -15.17 2.16 0.01
N LYS A 208 -15.87 3.06 -0.69
CA LYS A 208 -16.53 2.76 -1.97
C LYS A 208 -15.51 2.32 -3.03
N LYS A 209 -14.42 3.08 -3.23
CA LYS A 209 -13.34 2.72 -4.15
C LYS A 209 -12.72 1.36 -3.79
N LYS A 210 -12.53 1.07 -2.51
CA LYS A 210 -12.06 -0.25 -2.04
C LYS A 210 -13.02 -1.36 -2.42
N LEU A 211 -14.32 -1.18 -2.22
CA LEU A 211 -15.34 -2.18 -2.57
C LEU A 211 -15.40 -2.42 -4.08
N GLU A 212 -15.29 -1.37 -4.90
CA GLU A 212 -15.21 -1.49 -6.38
C GLU A 212 -13.95 -2.26 -6.81
N LYS A 213 -12.80 -2.02 -6.18
CA LYS A 213 -11.59 -2.82 -6.47
C LYS A 213 -11.75 -4.28 -6.03
N LEU A 214 -12.44 -4.54 -4.91
CA LEU A 214 -12.72 -5.91 -4.47
C LEU A 214 -13.68 -6.65 -5.41
N SER A 215 -14.71 -5.99 -5.95
CA SER A 215 -15.60 -6.60 -6.95
C SER A 215 -14.85 -6.89 -8.25
N GLU A 216 -13.96 -5.99 -8.67
CA GLU A 216 -13.11 -6.18 -9.85
C GLU A 216 -12.12 -7.35 -9.67
N ILE A 217 -11.46 -7.44 -8.51
CA ILE A 217 -10.60 -8.59 -8.17
C ILE A 217 -11.40 -9.88 -8.24
N LYS A 218 -12.62 -9.91 -7.68
CA LYS A 218 -13.49 -11.10 -7.75
C LYS A 218 -13.85 -11.46 -9.19
N ARG A 219 -14.20 -10.47 -10.01
CA ARG A 219 -14.51 -10.64 -11.44
C ARG A 219 -13.34 -11.26 -12.20
N VAL A 220 -12.15 -10.67 -12.07
CA VAL A 220 -10.92 -11.17 -12.73
C VAL A 220 -10.53 -12.54 -12.20
N THR A 221 -10.68 -12.79 -10.90
CA THR A 221 -10.39 -14.11 -10.31
C THR A 221 -11.32 -15.19 -10.86
N ALA A 222 -12.61 -14.89 -11.03
CA ALA A 222 -13.55 -15.80 -11.66
C ALA A 222 -13.18 -16.07 -13.12
N GLN A 223 -12.86 -15.04 -13.90
CA GLN A 223 -12.39 -15.19 -15.28
C GLN A 223 -11.11 -16.05 -15.36
N MET A 224 -10.16 -15.82 -14.46
CA MET A 224 -8.95 -16.62 -14.38
C MET A 224 -9.25 -18.09 -14.06
N MET A 225 -10.20 -18.38 -13.17
CA MET A 225 -10.62 -19.77 -12.90
C MET A 225 -11.25 -20.42 -14.12
N THR A 226 -12.12 -19.72 -14.84
CA THR A 226 -12.73 -20.20 -16.09
C THR A 226 -11.65 -20.53 -17.13
N ILE A 227 -10.75 -19.59 -17.42
CA ILE A 227 -9.66 -19.79 -18.38
C ILE A 227 -8.75 -20.94 -17.94
N LYS A 228 -8.42 -21.06 -16.65
CA LYS A 228 -7.64 -22.20 -16.15
C LYS A 228 -8.34 -23.53 -16.38
N SER A 229 -9.65 -23.61 -16.14
CA SER A 229 -10.42 -24.83 -16.40
C SER A 229 -10.48 -25.16 -17.90
N GLU A 230 -10.59 -24.15 -18.76
CA GLU A 230 -10.53 -24.33 -20.21
C GLU A 230 -9.14 -24.82 -20.66
N ILE A 231 -8.07 -24.25 -20.13
CA ILE A 231 -6.70 -24.72 -20.37
C ILE A 231 -6.55 -26.17 -19.96
N SER A 232 -6.97 -26.56 -18.75
CA SER A 232 -6.88 -27.95 -18.31
C SER A 232 -7.68 -28.91 -19.22
N LYS A 233 -8.89 -28.50 -19.64
CA LYS A 233 -9.67 -29.28 -20.61
C LYS A 233 -8.92 -29.43 -21.94
N HIS A 234 -8.32 -28.35 -22.45
CA HIS A 234 -7.56 -28.39 -23.69
C HIS A 234 -6.28 -29.22 -23.56
N GLU A 235 -5.58 -29.15 -22.41
CA GLU A 235 -4.42 -29.98 -22.11
C GLU A 235 -4.76 -31.47 -22.09
N GLU A 236 -5.93 -31.84 -21.54
CA GLU A 236 -6.43 -33.23 -21.57
C GLU A 236 -6.70 -33.66 -23.02
N THR A 237 -7.44 -32.88 -23.80
CA THR A 237 -7.69 -33.19 -25.23
C THR A 237 -6.39 -33.26 -26.04
N LEU A 238 -5.39 -32.42 -25.72
CA LEU A 238 -4.10 -32.44 -26.38
C LEU A 238 -3.33 -33.73 -26.05
N LYS A 239 -3.39 -34.19 -24.79
CA LYS A 239 -2.79 -35.49 -24.40
C LYS A 239 -3.46 -36.64 -25.15
N GLU A 240 -4.78 -36.64 -25.28
CA GLU A 240 -5.51 -37.64 -26.08
C GLU A 240 -5.06 -37.62 -27.54
N TYR A 241 -5.00 -36.45 -28.18
CA TYR A 241 -4.52 -36.31 -29.55
C TYR A 241 -3.04 -36.71 -29.70
N GLN A 242 -2.20 -36.45 -28.71
CA GLN A 242 -0.82 -36.95 -28.71
C GLN A 242 -0.75 -38.47 -28.61
N MET A 243 -1.64 -39.10 -27.84
CA MET A 243 -1.73 -40.56 -27.79
C MET A 243 -2.17 -41.12 -29.14
N TYR A 244 -3.20 -40.55 -29.77
CA TYR A 244 -3.61 -40.94 -31.12
C TYR A 244 -2.51 -40.73 -32.15
N LYS A 245 -1.79 -39.60 -32.08
CA LYS A 245 -0.65 -39.33 -32.96
C LYS A 245 0.43 -40.41 -32.81
N ARG A 246 0.86 -40.72 -31.58
CA ARG A 246 1.87 -41.76 -31.34
C ARG A 246 1.40 -43.13 -31.82
N PHE A 247 0.12 -43.44 -31.62
CA PHE A 247 -0.47 -44.68 -32.12
C PHE A 247 -0.45 -44.75 -33.66
N LEU A 248 -0.89 -43.69 -34.34
CA LEU A 248 -0.84 -43.62 -35.81
C LEU A 248 0.60 -43.68 -36.32
N GLU A 249 1.56 -43.03 -35.65
CA GLU A 249 2.99 -43.13 -35.97
C GLU A 249 3.51 -44.57 -35.82
N SER A 250 3.02 -45.34 -34.85
CA SER A 250 3.41 -46.75 -34.66
C SER A 250 2.86 -47.69 -35.73
N LEU A 251 1.71 -47.36 -36.31
CA LEU A 251 1.10 -48.13 -37.42
C LEU A 251 1.62 -47.68 -38.80
N THR A 252 2.17 -46.47 -38.89
CA THR A 252 2.66 -45.91 -40.16
C THR A 252 3.98 -46.61 -40.54
N PRO A 253 4.13 -47.09 -41.79
CA PRO A 253 5.38 -47.71 -42.23
C PRO A 253 6.59 -46.78 -42.06
N PRO A 254 7.74 -47.28 -41.55
CA PRO A 254 8.93 -46.46 -41.29
C PRO A 254 9.51 -45.84 -42.57
N GLU A 255 9.40 -46.51 -43.72
CA GLU A 255 9.84 -45.98 -45.01
C GLU A 255 9.11 -44.70 -45.40
N TRP A 256 7.81 -44.61 -45.09
CA TRP A 256 7.02 -43.41 -45.36
C TRP A 256 7.41 -42.27 -44.42
N LEU A 257 7.69 -42.57 -43.14
CA LEU A 257 8.17 -41.59 -42.17
C LEU A 257 9.55 -41.03 -42.55
N GLU A 258 10.46 -41.88 -43.02
CA GLU A 258 11.79 -41.47 -43.48
C GLU A 258 11.73 -40.61 -44.74
N LEU A 259 10.92 -41.00 -45.72
CA LEU A 259 10.72 -40.21 -46.94
C LEU A 259 10.17 -38.82 -46.62
N ARG A 260 9.19 -38.75 -45.72
CA ARG A 260 8.64 -37.49 -45.24
C ARG A 260 9.65 -36.65 -44.47
N ALA A 261 10.48 -37.27 -43.63
CA ALA A 261 11.54 -36.57 -42.92
C ALA A 261 12.59 -35.98 -43.88
N LEU A 262 12.92 -36.69 -44.97
CA LEU A 262 13.80 -36.20 -46.02
C LEU A 262 13.19 -35.03 -46.79
N ASP A 263 11.92 -35.13 -47.19
CA ASP A 263 11.24 -34.04 -47.89
C ASP A 263 11.05 -32.81 -47.00
N ARG A 264 10.77 -33.01 -45.71
CA ARG A 264 10.77 -31.93 -44.73
C ARG A 264 12.15 -31.27 -44.60
N LYS A 265 13.23 -32.05 -44.53
CA LYS A 265 14.60 -31.50 -44.52
C LYS A 265 14.90 -30.70 -45.78
N LYS A 266 14.54 -31.21 -46.97
CA LYS A 266 14.71 -30.49 -48.24
C LYS A 266 13.92 -29.18 -48.28
N ARG A 267 12.66 -29.17 -47.81
CA ARG A 267 11.82 -27.96 -47.75
C ARG A 267 12.36 -26.91 -46.79
N VAL A 268 12.82 -27.32 -45.60
CA VAL A 268 13.47 -26.40 -44.65
C VAL A 268 14.76 -25.82 -45.25
N GLU A 269 15.55 -26.64 -45.94
CA GLU A 269 16.76 -26.16 -46.62
C GLU A 269 16.44 -25.20 -47.78
N ALA A 270 15.37 -25.45 -48.53
CA ALA A 270 14.88 -24.56 -49.57
C ALA A 270 14.39 -23.21 -49.00
N LYS A 271 13.53 -23.22 -47.97
CA LYS A 271 13.06 -22.01 -47.28
C LYS A 271 14.24 -21.21 -46.70
N ARG A 272 15.26 -21.89 -46.15
CA ARG A 272 16.47 -21.24 -45.63
C ARG A 272 17.33 -20.62 -46.74
N LYS A 273 17.42 -21.26 -47.91
CA LYS A 273 18.10 -20.72 -49.09
C LYS A 273 17.34 -19.52 -49.68
N GLU A 274 16.02 -19.57 -49.71
CA GLU A 274 15.15 -18.47 -50.14
C GLU A 274 15.25 -17.27 -49.20
N ALA A 275 15.16 -17.48 -47.88
CA ALA A 275 15.34 -16.42 -46.89
C ALA A 275 16.75 -15.81 -46.92
N ALA A 276 17.78 -16.60 -47.22
CA ALA A 276 19.14 -16.11 -47.43
C ALA A 276 19.27 -15.30 -48.73
N ALA A 277 18.61 -15.72 -49.81
CA ALA A 277 18.57 -14.98 -51.08
C ALA A 277 17.82 -13.65 -50.92
N ASP A 278 16.68 -13.63 -50.22
CA ASP A 278 15.92 -12.42 -49.90
C ASP A 278 16.71 -11.43 -49.03
N GLN A 279 17.51 -11.92 -48.08
CA GLN A 279 18.44 -11.08 -47.32
C GLN A 279 19.54 -10.49 -48.20
N GLN A 280 20.03 -11.24 -49.19
CA GLN A 280 21.08 -10.81 -50.12
C GLN A 280 20.54 -9.82 -51.18
N GLU A 281 19.28 -9.99 -51.62
CA GLU A 281 18.58 -9.02 -52.47
C GLU A 281 18.24 -7.72 -51.72
N ARG A 282 17.80 -7.80 -50.46
CA ARG A 282 17.60 -6.62 -49.61
C ARG A 282 18.91 -5.86 -49.34
N ALA A 283 20.04 -6.56 -49.21
CA ALA A 283 21.35 -5.94 -49.02
C ALA A 283 21.87 -5.25 -50.29
N SER A 284 21.58 -5.79 -51.47
CA SER A 284 21.99 -5.19 -52.77
C SER A 284 21.08 -4.04 -53.20
N THR A 285 19.77 -4.12 -52.96
CA THR A 285 18.82 -3.01 -53.23
C THR A 285 19.04 -1.81 -52.29
N ALA A 286 19.52 -2.03 -51.06
CA ALA A 286 19.91 -0.96 -50.13
C ALA A 286 21.12 -0.13 -50.60
N SER A 287 21.94 -0.63 -51.53
CA SER A 287 23.10 0.07 -52.09
C SER A 287 22.75 1.07 -53.21
N SER A 288 21.48 1.17 -53.63
CA SER A 288 21.05 1.96 -54.80
C SER A 288 20.21 3.21 -54.51
N ARG A 289 19.98 3.59 -53.24
CA ARG A 289 19.27 4.85 -52.92
C ARG A 289 20.23 6.04 -52.95
N PRO A 290 20.02 7.06 -53.82
CA PRO A 290 20.75 8.31 -53.73
C PRO A 290 20.29 9.06 -52.48
N SER A 291 21.26 9.48 -51.66
CA SER A 291 21.04 10.32 -50.49
C SER A 291 20.59 11.73 -50.89
N SER A 292 19.28 11.94 -51.05
CA SER A 292 18.71 13.30 -51.12
C SER A 292 18.58 13.86 -49.70
N LYS A 293 19.51 14.75 -49.33
CA LYS A 293 19.44 15.61 -48.15
C LYS A 293 18.17 16.46 -48.21
N ALA A 294 17.23 16.26 -47.30
CA ALA A 294 16.16 17.21 -47.06
C ALA A 294 15.89 17.36 -45.55
N SER A 295 16.39 18.50 -45.06
CA SER A 295 15.97 19.28 -43.90
C SER A 295 14.76 18.78 -43.09
N ARG A 296 15.00 18.45 -41.82
CA ARG A 296 14.06 18.74 -40.73
C ARG A 296 14.83 19.23 -39.51
N GLN A 297 14.66 20.51 -39.21
CA GLN A 297 15.01 21.14 -37.94
C GLN A 297 14.03 20.72 -36.83
N ASN A 298 14.52 20.94 -35.59
CA ASN A 298 13.80 21.11 -34.33
C ASN A 298 13.39 19.83 -33.58
N VAL A 299 13.68 19.60 -32.30
CA VAL A 299 14.16 20.45 -31.18
C VAL A 299 14.81 19.53 -30.11
N GLY A 300 15.77 20.07 -29.35
CA GLY A 300 16.29 19.73 -28.01
C GLY A 300 16.15 18.30 -27.42
N SER A 301 17.13 17.73 -26.73
CA SER A 301 17.99 18.36 -25.73
C SER A 301 19.24 17.51 -25.48
N ARG A 302 20.33 18.25 -25.22
CA ARG A 302 21.66 17.82 -24.75
C ARG A 302 21.60 16.75 -23.65
N GLU A 303 22.52 15.78 -23.74
CA GLU A 303 23.50 15.58 -22.66
C GLU A 303 24.77 14.91 -23.22
N SER A 304 25.91 15.55 -23.02
CA SER A 304 27.23 15.02 -23.35
C SER A 304 28.19 15.38 -22.23
N ARG A 305 28.43 14.40 -21.37
CA ARG A 305 29.78 13.90 -20.99
C ARG A 305 30.82 14.97 -20.62
N ARG A 306 31.22 15.04 -19.33
CA ARG A 306 32.41 14.36 -18.77
C ARG A 306 32.90 14.91 -17.41
N ARG A 307 33.32 13.96 -16.55
CA ARG A 307 34.44 13.96 -15.57
C ARG A 307 34.34 14.99 -14.42
N GLY A 308 34.56 14.65 -13.15
CA GLY A 308 35.01 13.46 -12.45
C GLY A 308 35.45 13.87 -11.03
N ARG A 309 35.79 12.87 -10.19
CA ARG A 309 36.57 12.94 -8.93
C ARG A 309 35.78 12.80 -7.61
N GLY A 310 36.03 11.65 -6.94
CA GLY A 310 36.23 11.59 -5.49
C GLY A 310 35.29 10.66 -4.69
N GLY A 311 35.86 9.62 -4.08
CA GLY A 311 35.48 9.21 -2.71
C GLY A 311 34.67 7.94 -2.49
N LYS A 312 35.37 6.80 -2.40
CA LYS A 312 35.21 5.63 -1.51
C LYS A 312 33.96 5.57 -0.58
N THR A 313 33.25 4.42 -0.57
CA THR A 313 33.23 3.39 0.50
C THR A 313 32.30 2.20 0.16
N SER A 314 32.75 0.98 0.52
CA SER A 314 32.01 -0.28 0.84
C SER A 314 30.98 -0.82 -0.18
N ALA A 315 31.21 -1.91 -0.91
CA ALA A 315 31.38 -3.34 -0.52
C ALA A 315 30.06 -4.10 -0.27
N SER A 316 29.88 -5.17 -1.07
CA SER A 316 28.91 -6.29 -0.95
C SER A 316 27.45 -5.96 -1.31
N SER A 317 26.71 -6.70 -2.14
CA SER A 317 26.77 -8.12 -2.46
C SER A 317 26.14 -8.38 -3.84
N ARG A 318 26.92 -8.95 -4.76
CA ARG A 318 26.42 -9.74 -5.90
C ARG A 318 26.47 -11.21 -5.47
N ARG A 319 25.34 -11.89 -5.49
CA ARG A 319 25.23 -13.36 -5.59
C ARG A 319 24.02 -13.61 -6.51
N ASN A 320 24.24 -13.87 -7.79
CA ASN A 320 24.53 -15.18 -8.40
C ASN A 320 23.47 -16.22 -8.03
N LEU A 321 22.53 -16.41 -8.96
CA LEU A 321 21.77 -17.64 -9.13
C LEU A 321 22.73 -18.78 -9.51
N PRO A 322 22.46 -20.03 -9.10
CA PRO A 322 23.32 -21.15 -9.40
C PRO A 322 23.17 -21.56 -10.87
N ALA A 323 24.31 -21.67 -11.54
CA ALA A 323 24.48 -22.45 -12.75
C ALA A 323 24.30 -23.93 -12.38
N VAL A 324 23.24 -24.56 -12.89
CA VAL A 324 23.16 -26.01 -12.97
C VAL A 324 23.95 -26.40 -14.22
N GLN A 325 25.13 -26.97 -13.99
CA GLN A 325 25.87 -27.72 -14.98
C GLN A 325 25.12 -29.05 -15.16
N GLY A 326 24.33 -29.11 -16.23
CA GLY A 326 23.80 -30.34 -16.80
C GLY A 326 24.71 -30.76 -17.94
N GLU A 327 25.05 -32.04 -17.93
CA GLU A 327 26.05 -32.71 -18.73
C GLU A 327 25.78 -32.64 -20.23
N ASP A 328 26.87 -32.58 -20.99
CA ASP A 328 26.91 -32.88 -22.42
C ASP A 328 26.49 -34.33 -22.67
N GLN A 329 25.41 -34.52 -23.45
CA GLN A 329 25.20 -35.55 -24.48
C GLN A 329 23.69 -35.76 -24.68
N ASP A 330 23.12 -35.04 -25.64
CA ASP A 330 22.69 -35.67 -26.89
C ASP A 330 22.01 -34.63 -27.77
N THR A 331 22.44 -34.60 -29.01
CA THR A 331 21.90 -33.79 -30.10
C THR A 331 20.48 -34.23 -30.44
N ASN A 332 19.51 -33.90 -29.59
CA ASN A 332 18.11 -34.00 -29.95
C ASN A 332 17.67 -32.65 -30.53
N LEU A 333 17.74 -32.60 -31.86
CA LEU A 333 17.16 -31.63 -32.78
C LEU A 333 16.25 -30.60 -32.09
N SER A 334 16.78 -29.40 -31.90
CA SER A 334 15.98 -28.18 -31.73
C SER A 334 15.15 -28.00 -33.01
N LEU A 335 14.00 -28.66 -33.03
CA LEU A 335 12.89 -28.37 -33.91
C LEU A 335 12.31 -27.06 -33.40
N THR A 336 12.88 -25.96 -33.89
CA THR A 336 12.30 -24.64 -33.74
C THR A 336 10.86 -24.66 -34.24
N ASP A 337 10.02 -24.09 -33.40
CA ASP A 337 8.57 -23.92 -33.41
C ASP A 337 8.03 -23.09 -34.61
N GLU A 338 8.66 -23.22 -35.79
CA GLU A 338 8.36 -22.41 -37.00
C GLU A 338 7.47 -23.10 -38.04
N ASP A 339 7.01 -24.34 -37.79
CA ASP A 339 6.20 -25.13 -38.74
C ASP A 339 4.72 -25.30 -38.29
N SER A 340 4.23 -24.49 -37.34
CA SER A 340 2.88 -24.65 -36.77
C SER A 340 1.71 -24.45 -37.74
N ASP A 341 1.94 -23.87 -38.93
CA ASP A 341 0.87 -23.50 -39.88
C ASP A 341 0.72 -24.46 -41.08
N GLU A 342 1.55 -25.51 -41.18
CA GLU A 342 1.41 -26.51 -42.26
C GLU A 342 0.55 -27.70 -41.82
N GLU A 343 -0.50 -27.97 -42.58
CA GLU A 343 -1.40 -29.10 -42.36
C GLU A 343 -0.59 -30.41 -42.36
N PRO A 344 -0.64 -31.20 -41.27
CA PRO A 344 0.12 -32.42 -41.19
C PRO A 344 -0.47 -33.45 -42.14
N GLU A 345 0.17 -33.68 -43.28
CA GLU A 345 -0.15 -34.82 -44.17
C GLU A 345 -0.10 -36.14 -43.37
N LEU A 346 -1.17 -36.93 -43.38
CA LEU A 346 -1.24 -38.21 -42.68
C LEU A 346 -1.06 -39.34 -43.69
N TYR A 347 -0.47 -40.46 -43.26
CA TYR A 347 -0.39 -41.67 -44.09
C TYR A 347 -1.78 -42.27 -44.31
N PHE A 348 -2.58 -42.29 -43.24
CA PHE A 348 -3.96 -42.74 -43.27
C PHE A 348 -4.88 -41.57 -43.61
N THR A 349 -5.53 -41.63 -44.78
CA THR A 349 -6.45 -40.60 -45.27
C THR A 349 -7.93 -40.95 -45.03
N ASP A 350 -8.24 -42.24 -44.91
CA ASP A 350 -9.60 -42.74 -44.64
C ASP A 350 -9.58 -43.57 -43.35
N PRO A 351 -10.45 -43.29 -42.35
CA PRO A 351 -10.58 -44.09 -41.14
C PRO A 351 -10.77 -45.60 -41.39
N GLN A 352 -11.38 -45.98 -42.53
CA GLN A 352 -11.58 -47.38 -42.89
C GLN A 352 -10.26 -48.16 -42.98
N GLN A 353 -9.17 -47.51 -43.44
CA GLN A 353 -7.85 -48.13 -43.58
C GLN A 353 -7.31 -48.65 -42.23
N LEU A 354 -7.61 -47.96 -41.14
CA LEU A 354 -7.18 -48.39 -39.81
C LEU A 354 -8.02 -49.58 -39.31
N LEU A 355 -9.32 -49.57 -39.61
CA LEU A 355 -10.23 -50.68 -39.27
C LEU A 355 -9.86 -51.96 -40.03
N ASP A 356 -9.45 -51.83 -41.30
CA ASP A 356 -9.01 -52.96 -42.11
C ASP A 356 -7.71 -53.55 -41.53
N ILE A 357 -6.74 -52.72 -41.12
CA ILE A 357 -5.52 -53.19 -40.42
C ILE A 357 -5.86 -53.91 -39.10
N PHE A 358 -6.85 -53.41 -38.35
CA PHE A 358 -7.31 -54.09 -37.14
C PHE A 358 -7.96 -55.43 -37.45
N ALA A 359 -8.80 -55.51 -38.48
CA ALA A 359 -9.42 -56.78 -38.90
C ALA A 359 -8.35 -57.80 -39.33
N ASP A 360 -7.33 -57.37 -40.09
CA ASP A 360 -6.21 -58.22 -40.50
C ASP A 360 -5.41 -58.72 -39.28
N LEU A 361 -5.15 -57.84 -38.29
CA LEU A 361 -4.47 -58.23 -37.05
C LEU A 361 -5.33 -59.15 -36.18
N GLU A 362 -6.65 -58.96 -36.14
CA GLU A 362 -7.58 -59.86 -35.46
C GLU A 362 -7.58 -61.25 -36.12
N GLU A 363 -7.62 -61.31 -37.45
CA GLU A 363 -7.54 -62.58 -38.20
C GLU A 363 -6.19 -63.28 -37.97
N GLN A 364 -5.08 -62.55 -38.02
CA GLN A 364 -3.75 -63.09 -37.73
C GLN A 364 -3.63 -63.61 -36.29
N ASN A 365 -4.13 -62.86 -35.30
CA ASN A 365 -4.13 -63.30 -33.91
C ASN A 365 -5.01 -64.53 -33.72
N LEU A 366 -6.18 -64.59 -34.37
CA LEU A 366 -7.05 -65.77 -34.32
C LEU A 366 -6.37 -66.99 -34.95
N SER A 367 -5.69 -66.80 -36.09
CA SER A 367 -4.91 -67.85 -36.75
C SER A 367 -3.75 -68.34 -35.87
N LEU A 368 -3.03 -67.44 -35.20
CA LEU A 368 -1.96 -67.79 -34.26
C LEU A 368 -2.48 -68.57 -33.05
N ILE A 369 -3.63 -68.18 -32.50
CA ILE A 369 -4.28 -68.91 -31.40
C ILE A 369 -4.68 -70.30 -31.86
N GLN A 370 -5.28 -70.42 -33.05
CA GLN A 370 -5.66 -71.71 -33.61
C GLN A 370 -4.45 -72.61 -33.85
N ASN A 371 -3.38 -72.07 -34.45
CA ASN A 371 -2.13 -72.81 -34.65
C ASN A 371 -1.51 -73.26 -33.31
N SER A 372 -1.52 -72.39 -32.30
CA SER A 372 -1.06 -72.74 -30.95
C SER A 372 -1.90 -73.89 -30.35
N GLN A 373 -3.21 -73.90 -30.56
CA GLN A 373 -4.08 -74.98 -30.08
C GLN A 373 -3.85 -76.28 -30.84
N GLU A 374 -3.73 -76.23 -32.17
CA GLU A 374 -3.44 -77.41 -32.99
C GLU A 374 -2.05 -78.01 -32.65
N THR A 375 -1.05 -77.16 -32.43
CA THR A 375 0.28 -77.61 -32.00
C THR A 375 0.28 -78.14 -30.56
N GLU A 376 -0.53 -77.57 -29.67
CA GLU A 376 -0.73 -78.11 -28.31
C GLU A 376 -1.42 -79.48 -28.34
N GLU A 377 -2.47 -79.66 -29.14
CA GLU A 377 -3.18 -80.92 -29.32
C GLU A 377 -2.25 -82.00 -29.88
N THR A 378 -1.50 -81.71 -30.95
CA THR A 378 -0.53 -82.67 -31.51
C THR A 378 0.56 -83.05 -30.51
N LEU A 379 1.00 -82.11 -29.66
CA LEU A 379 1.96 -82.37 -28.60
C LEU A 379 1.36 -83.26 -27.51
N GLU A 380 0.10 -83.04 -27.14
CA GLU A 380 -0.63 -83.87 -26.18
C GLU A 380 -0.82 -85.31 -26.72
N ASP A 381 -1.17 -85.46 -27.99
CA ASP A 381 -1.26 -86.75 -28.68
C ASP A 381 0.09 -87.48 -28.71
N MET A 382 1.18 -86.77 -29.05
CA MET A 382 2.53 -87.35 -29.01
C MET A 382 2.92 -87.80 -27.59
N LYS A 383 2.61 -87.00 -26.57
CA LYS A 383 2.82 -87.37 -25.16
C LYS A 383 2.02 -88.62 -24.79
N GLN A 384 0.75 -88.70 -25.19
CA GLN A 384 -0.10 -89.86 -24.91
C GLN A 384 0.44 -91.12 -25.61
N ASN A 385 0.87 -91.00 -26.87
CA ASN A 385 1.48 -92.10 -27.63
C ASN A 385 2.80 -92.56 -27.02
N LEU A 386 3.66 -91.63 -26.58
CA LEU A 386 4.90 -91.96 -25.86
C LEU A 386 4.59 -92.70 -24.55
N ALA A 387 3.67 -92.20 -23.74
CA ALA A 387 3.26 -92.86 -22.50
C ALA A 387 2.70 -94.28 -22.75
N ARG A 388 1.89 -94.45 -23.80
CA ARG A 388 1.36 -95.75 -24.21
C ARG A 388 2.47 -96.71 -24.65
N THR A 389 3.42 -96.23 -25.44
CA THR A 389 4.54 -97.02 -25.96
C THR A 389 5.47 -97.42 -24.82
N GLN A 390 5.82 -96.48 -23.94
CA GLN A 390 6.61 -96.74 -22.74
C GLN A 390 5.95 -97.81 -21.87
N LYS A 391 4.63 -97.72 -21.62
CA LYS A 391 3.89 -98.74 -20.85
C LYS A 391 3.92 -100.12 -21.52
N ASN A 392 3.88 -100.20 -22.85
CA ASN A 392 3.99 -101.46 -23.57
C ASN A 392 5.42 -102.03 -23.49
N MET A 393 6.43 -101.20 -23.72
CA MET A 393 7.83 -101.59 -23.59
C MET A 393 8.18 -102.05 -22.17
N GLU A 394 7.67 -101.38 -21.14
CA GLU A 394 7.84 -101.80 -19.75
C GLU A 394 7.20 -103.17 -19.47
N LYS A 395 6.04 -103.46 -20.07
CA LYS A 395 5.41 -104.79 -19.98
C LYS A 395 6.24 -105.85 -20.68
N GLU A 396 6.69 -105.59 -21.92
CA GLU A 396 7.54 -106.51 -22.68
C GLU A 396 8.86 -106.77 -21.95
N THR A 397 9.49 -105.71 -21.41
CA THR A 397 10.72 -105.82 -20.62
C THR A 397 10.51 -106.67 -19.37
N LYS A 398 9.39 -106.49 -18.66
CA LYS A 398 9.03 -107.35 -17.50
C LYS A 398 8.85 -108.81 -17.92
N VAL A 399 8.17 -109.07 -19.04
CA VAL A 399 7.99 -110.43 -19.56
C VAL A 399 9.34 -111.06 -19.92
N LEU A 400 10.23 -110.32 -20.59
CA LEU A 400 11.57 -110.79 -20.92
C LEU A 400 12.41 -111.02 -19.66
N GLN A 401 12.34 -110.13 -18.67
CA GLN A 401 13.01 -110.31 -17.39
C GLN A 401 12.52 -111.57 -16.67
N ASP A 402 11.21 -111.81 -16.66
CA ASP A 402 10.63 -113.03 -16.09
C ASP A 402 11.08 -114.30 -16.84
N GLN A 403 11.26 -114.22 -18.16
CA GLN A 403 11.82 -115.31 -18.95
C GLN A 403 13.29 -115.56 -18.65
N ILE A 404 14.11 -114.51 -18.52
CA ILE A 404 15.52 -114.60 -18.11
C ILE A 404 15.61 -115.25 -16.72
N ASN A 405 14.88 -114.75 -15.73
CA ASN A 405 14.88 -115.32 -14.38
C ASN A 405 14.47 -116.81 -14.37
N LYS A 406 13.51 -117.21 -15.21
CA LYS A 406 13.12 -118.63 -15.37
C LYS A 406 14.23 -119.47 -15.98
N LEU A 407 14.91 -118.97 -17.00
CA LEU A 407 16.04 -119.64 -17.64
C LEU A 407 17.25 -119.73 -16.71
N GLU A 408 17.58 -118.66 -15.99
CA GLU A 408 18.64 -118.64 -14.97
C GLU A 408 18.35 -119.68 -13.87
N SER A 409 17.12 -119.74 -13.35
CA SER A 409 16.74 -120.78 -12.37
C SER A 409 16.80 -122.20 -12.96
N ALA A 410 16.49 -122.37 -14.25
CA ALA A 410 16.61 -123.68 -14.91
C ALA A 410 18.09 -124.09 -15.10
N ILE A 411 18.96 -123.15 -15.47
CA ILE A 411 20.41 -123.36 -15.57
C ILE A 411 20.98 -123.70 -14.20
N GLU A 412 20.65 -122.95 -13.15
CA GLU A 412 21.11 -123.22 -11.78
C GLU A 412 20.71 -124.63 -11.31
N LYS A 413 19.46 -125.04 -11.58
CA LYS A 413 19.01 -126.40 -11.29
C LYS A 413 19.80 -127.45 -12.06
N GLU A 414 20.13 -127.19 -13.32
CA GLU A 414 20.90 -128.11 -14.15
C GLU A 414 22.38 -128.15 -13.75
N ASP A 415 22.98 -127.02 -13.35
CA ASP A 415 24.33 -126.93 -12.79
C ASP A 415 24.43 -127.67 -11.45
N VAL A 416 23.41 -127.56 -10.59
CA VAL A 416 23.33 -128.36 -9.34
C VAL A 416 23.28 -129.86 -9.68
N LYS A 417 22.42 -130.28 -10.62
CA LYS A 417 22.39 -131.69 -11.06
C LYS A 417 23.72 -132.14 -11.67
N ALA A 418 24.36 -131.31 -12.49
CA ALA A 418 25.64 -131.61 -13.12
C ALA A 418 26.75 -131.73 -12.07
N ASN A 419 26.77 -130.87 -11.05
CA ASN A 419 27.66 -130.95 -9.90
C ASN A 419 27.39 -132.20 -9.05
N ASP A 420 26.14 -132.53 -8.78
CA ASP A 420 25.76 -133.77 -8.08
C ASP A 420 26.21 -135.02 -8.84
N LEU A 421 26.06 -135.04 -10.16
CA LEU A 421 26.56 -136.12 -11.03
C LEU A 421 28.09 -136.19 -11.02
N LYS A 422 28.77 -135.05 -11.04
CA LYS A 422 30.24 -134.97 -10.95
C LYS A 422 30.78 -135.45 -9.60
N MET A 423 30.05 -135.20 -8.51
CA MET A 423 30.37 -135.73 -7.18
C MET A 423 30.11 -137.24 -7.06
N LYS A 424 29.16 -137.79 -7.82
CA LYS A 424 28.88 -139.24 -7.90
C LYS A 424 29.83 -140.00 -8.83
N ALA A 425 30.55 -139.31 -9.72
CA ALA A 425 31.49 -139.90 -10.68
C ALA A 425 32.96 -139.89 -10.20
N LYS A 426 33.23 -139.32 -9.02
CA LYS A 426 34.48 -139.48 -8.25
C LYS A 426 34.27 -140.55 -7.18
#